data_AF-A0A534T3E3-F1
#
_entry.id   AF-A0A534T3E3-F1
#
_cell.length_a   1.000
_cell.length_b   1.000
_cell.length_c   1.000
_cell.angle_alpha   90.00
_cell.angle_beta   90.00
_cell.angle_gamma   90.00
#
_symmetry.space_group_name_H-M   'P 1'
#
loop_
_entity.id
_entity.type
_entity.pdbx_description
1 polymer ?
#
loop_
_entity_poly.entity_id
_entity_poly.type
_entity_poly.pdbx_seq_one_letter_code
_entity_poly.pdbx_strand_id
1 'polypeptide(L)'
;MRSFVLAGLLGALVATTAPAKEFVAQESDFRCLRDGSRVEGHTFLLFNKNHHRLRKAIHLAEKGQPGKHYPVGTIVQLFPFEAMVKRGGHFNPDGDGWEFFRLIVSASGTQIAARGGPEVANVIGSCQNCHSNVAPTYDLICEFVIGSSGLGLTDEQVRAAQNADLRCPPAP
;
A
#
# COMPACT_ATOMS: atom_id res chain seq x y z
N MET A 1 10.20 -6.27 -71.38
CA MET A 1 10.07 -6.91 -70.05
C MET A 1 9.76 -5.82 -69.04
N ARG A 2 8.62 -5.92 -68.34
CA ARG A 2 8.12 -4.90 -67.40
C ARG A 2 8.73 -5.17 -66.02
N SER A 3 9.57 -4.27 -65.53
CA SER A 3 10.04 -4.29 -64.14
C SER A 3 9.00 -3.61 -63.25
N PHE A 4 8.38 -4.39 -62.36
CA PHE A 4 7.49 -3.89 -61.32
C PHE A 4 8.32 -3.48 -60.10
N VAL A 5 8.13 -2.24 -59.65
CA VAL A 5 8.64 -1.72 -58.38
C VAL A 5 7.71 -2.20 -57.26
N LEU A 6 8.21 -2.98 -56.29
CA LEU A 6 7.50 -3.27 -55.05
C LEU A 6 7.91 -2.23 -54.01
N ALA A 7 7.01 -1.28 -53.72
CA ALA A 7 7.12 -0.41 -52.55
C ALA A 7 6.50 -1.14 -51.35
N GLY A 8 7.34 -1.57 -50.40
CA GLY A 8 6.88 -2.15 -49.13
C GLY A 8 6.43 -1.07 -48.16
N LEU A 9 5.14 -1.03 -47.84
CA LEU A 9 4.62 -0.25 -46.70
C LEU A 9 4.89 -1.03 -45.40
N LEU A 10 5.86 -0.59 -44.60
CA LEU A 10 5.93 -0.93 -43.18
C LEU A 10 4.92 -0.06 -42.42
N GLY A 11 3.76 -0.62 -42.10
CA GLY A 11 2.84 -0.03 -41.12
C GLY A 11 3.32 -0.35 -39.70
N ALA A 12 3.74 0.66 -38.94
CA ALA A 12 4.08 0.50 -37.53
C ALA A 12 2.80 0.22 -36.71
N LEU A 13 2.69 -0.97 -36.10
CA LEU A 13 1.67 -1.26 -35.11
C LEU A 13 1.98 -0.47 -33.83
N VAL A 14 1.23 0.60 -33.59
CA VAL A 14 1.19 1.24 -32.27
C VAL A 14 0.29 0.41 -31.38
N ALA A 15 0.89 -0.43 -30.52
CA ALA A 15 0.15 -1.14 -29.48
C ALA A 15 -0.28 -0.12 -28.41
N THR A 16 -1.57 0.20 -28.37
CA THR A 16 -2.17 0.96 -27.27
C THR A 16 -2.21 0.08 -26.03
N THR A 17 -1.32 0.32 -25.07
CA THR A 17 -1.40 -0.29 -23.74
C THR A 17 -2.66 0.19 -23.04
N ALA A 18 -3.50 -0.76 -22.59
CA ALA A 18 -4.65 -0.43 -21.75
C ALA A 18 -4.16 0.29 -20.48
N PRO A 19 -4.88 1.31 -19.97
CA PRO A 19 -4.45 2.04 -18.79
C PRO A 19 -4.33 1.08 -17.61
N ALA A 20 -3.14 1.06 -17.00
CA ALA A 20 -2.89 0.26 -15.81
C ALA A 20 -3.85 0.71 -14.69
N LYS A 21 -4.49 -0.24 -14.01
CA LYS A 21 -5.50 0.07 -13.00
C LYS A 21 -4.89 0.87 -11.85
N GLU A 22 -5.53 1.99 -11.51
CA GLU A 22 -5.10 2.90 -10.46
C GLU A 22 -6.16 3.02 -9.34
N PHE A 23 -5.72 3.31 -8.12
CA PHE A 23 -6.53 3.70 -6.98
C PHE A 23 -5.90 4.90 -6.26
N VAL A 24 -6.54 6.06 -6.35
CA VAL A 24 -6.09 7.29 -5.67
C VAL A 24 -6.84 7.43 -4.34
N ALA A 25 -6.15 7.11 -3.23
CA ALA A 25 -6.74 7.21 -1.90
C ALA A 25 -7.21 8.63 -1.57
N GLN A 26 -8.37 8.72 -0.93
CA GLN A 26 -8.96 9.94 -0.37
C GLN A 26 -8.97 9.85 1.16
N GLU A 27 -9.12 10.98 1.85
CA GLU A 27 -9.21 11.04 3.32
C GLU A 27 -10.24 10.08 3.91
N SER A 28 -11.41 9.96 3.25
CA SER A 28 -12.49 9.04 3.64
C SER A 28 -12.14 7.56 3.54
N ASP A 29 -11.03 7.21 2.89
CA ASP A 29 -10.57 5.82 2.77
C ASP A 29 -9.83 5.36 4.03
N PHE A 30 -9.30 6.32 4.81
CA PHE A 30 -8.65 6.08 6.09
C PHE A 30 -9.69 6.23 7.22
N ARG A 31 -10.30 5.11 7.60
CA ARG A 31 -11.37 5.03 8.60
C ARG A 31 -10.84 4.51 9.93
N CYS A 32 -11.74 4.23 10.89
CA CYS A 32 -11.39 3.56 12.14
C CYS A 32 -10.52 2.33 11.87
N LEU A 33 -9.34 2.29 12.50
CA LEU A 33 -8.36 1.24 12.26
C LEU A 33 -8.89 -0.16 12.65
N ARG A 34 -9.79 -0.22 13.63
CA ARG A 34 -10.44 -1.48 14.06
C ARG A 34 -11.46 -2.04 13.06
N ASP A 35 -11.86 -1.28 12.04
CA ASP A 35 -12.65 -1.81 10.91
C ASP A 35 -11.80 -2.63 9.93
N GLY A 36 -10.47 -2.56 10.08
CA GLY A 36 -9.52 -3.26 9.23
C GLY A 36 -9.51 -4.76 9.48
N SER A 37 -9.21 -5.52 8.43
CA SER A 37 -9.02 -6.96 8.55
C SER A 37 -7.66 -7.23 9.20
N ARG A 38 -7.67 -7.87 10.36
CA ARG A 38 -6.48 -8.38 11.03
C ARG A 38 -6.14 -9.75 10.48
N VAL A 39 -4.85 -10.03 10.37
CA VAL A 39 -4.33 -11.36 10.07
C VAL A 39 -3.68 -11.92 11.32
N GLU A 40 -3.98 -13.16 11.67
CA GLU A 40 -3.45 -13.82 12.87
C GLU A 40 -1.91 -13.84 12.81
N GLY A 41 -1.27 -13.56 13.95
CA GLY A 41 0.20 -13.46 14.03
C GLY A 41 0.80 -12.18 13.43
N HIS A 42 -0.03 -11.26 12.93
CA HIS A 42 0.43 -9.98 12.38
C HIS A 42 -0.22 -8.78 13.06
N THR A 43 0.50 -7.67 13.08
CA THR A 43 0.07 -6.45 13.78
C THR A 43 -0.60 -5.42 12.89
N PHE A 44 -0.28 -5.38 11.59
CA PHE A 44 -0.92 -4.47 10.63
C PHE A 44 -2.38 -4.85 10.30
N LEU A 45 -3.12 -3.88 9.80
CA LEU A 45 -4.51 -4.01 9.38
C LEU A 45 -4.62 -3.78 7.87
N LEU A 46 -5.50 -4.55 7.23
CA LEU A 46 -5.76 -4.49 5.79
C LEU A 46 -7.14 -3.93 5.48
N PHE A 47 -7.20 -3.03 4.51
CA PHE A 47 -8.45 -2.54 3.92
C PHE A 47 -8.40 -2.64 2.40
N ASN A 48 -9.57 -2.81 1.79
CA ASN A 48 -9.78 -2.61 0.36
C ASN A 48 -11.29 -2.42 0.13
N LYS A 49 -11.69 -1.44 -0.69
CA LYS A 49 -13.12 -1.24 -1.04
C LYS A 49 -13.71 -2.45 -1.77
N ASN A 50 -12.89 -3.22 -2.47
CA ASN A 50 -13.33 -4.42 -3.16
C ASN A 50 -13.08 -5.66 -2.28
N HIS A 51 -14.16 -6.34 -1.88
CA HIS A 51 -14.10 -7.49 -0.98
C HIS A 51 -13.30 -8.68 -1.54
N HIS A 52 -13.29 -8.89 -2.86
CA HIS A 52 -12.47 -9.95 -3.47
C HIS A 52 -10.97 -9.61 -3.38
N ARG A 53 -10.61 -8.33 -3.54
CA ARG A 53 -9.23 -7.88 -3.36
C ARG A 53 -8.81 -7.89 -1.92
N LEU A 54 -9.71 -7.53 -0.99
CA LEU A 54 -9.44 -7.65 0.44
C LEU A 54 -9.12 -9.10 0.82
N ARG A 55 -9.95 -10.07 0.39
CA ARG A 55 -9.67 -11.50 0.59
C ARG A 55 -8.33 -11.93 0.02
N LYS A 56 -7.98 -11.45 -1.18
CA LYS A 56 -6.67 -11.73 -1.78
C LYS A 56 -5.53 -11.13 -0.95
N ALA A 57 -5.66 -9.89 -0.47
CA ALA A 57 -4.66 -9.23 0.37
C ALA A 57 -4.47 -9.99 1.69
N ILE A 58 -5.55 -10.39 2.35
CA ILE A 58 -5.51 -11.22 3.57
C ILE A 58 -4.78 -12.54 3.29
N HIS A 59 -5.14 -13.24 2.21
CA HIS A 59 -4.47 -14.50 1.86
C HIS A 59 -2.97 -14.32 1.59
N LEU A 60 -2.56 -13.23 0.93
CA LEU A 60 -1.15 -12.93 0.73
C LEU A 60 -0.43 -12.68 2.05
N ALA A 61 -1.08 -11.97 2.97
CA ALA A 61 -0.55 -11.70 4.29
C ALA A 61 -0.41 -12.98 5.13
N GLU A 62 -1.43 -13.84 5.16
CA GLU A 62 -1.38 -15.15 5.85
C GLU A 62 -0.22 -16.03 5.37
N LYS A 63 0.16 -15.91 4.09
CA LYS A 63 1.21 -16.73 3.49
C LYS A 63 2.60 -16.12 3.61
N GLY A 64 2.72 -14.79 3.68
CA GLY A 64 4.00 -14.10 3.77
C GLY A 64 5.02 -14.60 2.73
N GLN A 65 4.65 -14.65 1.45
CA GLN A 65 5.50 -15.23 0.40
C GLN A 65 6.26 -14.16 -0.39
N PRO A 66 7.60 -14.31 -0.56
CA PRO A 66 8.38 -13.44 -1.43
C PRO A 66 7.88 -13.41 -2.88
N GLY A 67 8.05 -12.28 -3.56
CA GLY A 67 7.72 -12.07 -4.96
C GLY A 67 6.22 -12.00 -5.27
N LYS A 68 5.36 -11.88 -4.24
CA LYS A 68 3.92 -11.69 -4.42
C LYS A 68 3.54 -10.25 -4.17
N HIS A 69 2.71 -9.68 -5.05
CA HIS A 69 2.26 -8.30 -4.95
C HIS A 69 0.81 -8.19 -4.49
N TYR A 70 0.56 -7.22 -3.61
CA TYR A 70 -0.78 -6.89 -3.13
C TYR A 70 -1.64 -6.29 -4.25
N PRO A 71 -2.96 -6.53 -4.24
CA PRO A 71 -3.85 -5.98 -5.24
C PRO A 71 -3.99 -4.46 -5.10
N VAL A 72 -4.15 -3.77 -6.24
CA VAL A 72 -4.44 -2.32 -6.28
C VAL A 72 -5.64 -1.96 -5.39
N GLY A 73 -5.49 -0.90 -4.61
CA GLY A 73 -6.44 -0.41 -3.61
C GLY A 73 -6.29 -1.04 -2.23
N THR A 74 -5.28 -1.90 -2.03
CA THR A 74 -4.92 -2.37 -0.68
C THR A 74 -4.39 -1.19 0.11
N ILE A 75 -4.96 -0.97 1.30
CA ILE A 75 -4.45 -0.03 2.29
C ILE A 75 -3.91 -0.87 3.45
N VAL A 76 -2.68 -0.59 3.85
CA VAL A 76 -2.03 -1.19 5.02
C VAL A 76 -1.82 -0.10 6.05
N GLN A 77 -2.28 -0.34 7.27
CA GLN A 77 -2.06 0.55 8.40
C GLN A 77 -1.56 -0.24 9.61
N LEU A 78 -0.42 0.20 10.16
CA LEU A 78 0.09 -0.25 11.44
C LEU A 78 -0.34 0.70 12.56
N PHE A 79 -0.24 2.01 12.29
CA PHE A 79 -0.62 3.10 13.20
C PHE A 79 -1.76 3.95 12.62
N PRO A 80 -2.51 4.68 13.48
CA PRO A 80 -3.57 5.57 13.01
C PRO A 80 -3.07 6.68 12.06
N PHE A 81 -1.87 7.21 12.35
CA PHE A 81 -1.31 8.40 11.71
C PHE A 81 -0.43 8.09 10.48
N GLU A 82 -0.30 6.83 10.07
CA GLU A 82 0.48 6.41 8.90
C GLU A 82 -0.27 5.33 8.11
N ALA A 83 -0.07 5.34 6.79
CA ALA A 83 -0.60 4.31 5.90
C ALA A 83 0.29 4.12 4.68
N MET A 84 0.17 2.97 4.04
CA MET A 84 0.60 2.78 2.66
C MET A 84 -0.54 2.21 1.83
N VAL A 85 -0.65 2.67 0.58
CA VAL A 85 -1.71 2.28 -0.35
C VAL A 85 -1.12 1.78 -1.65
N LYS A 86 -1.55 0.60 -2.11
CA LYS A 86 -1.20 0.07 -3.41
C LYS A 86 -1.97 0.84 -4.48
N ARG A 87 -1.41 1.97 -4.93
CA ARG A 87 -2.03 2.86 -5.93
C ARG A 87 -2.08 2.21 -7.30
N GLY A 88 -1.02 1.50 -7.71
CA GLY A 88 -0.94 0.91 -9.05
C GLY A 88 -0.75 1.97 -10.15
N GLY A 89 -1.21 1.66 -11.36
CA GLY A 89 -0.93 2.52 -12.51
C GLY A 89 0.58 2.60 -12.80
N HIS A 90 1.05 3.79 -13.18
CA HIS A 90 2.47 4.13 -13.32
C HIS A 90 3.02 4.92 -12.11
N PHE A 91 2.27 4.98 -11.02
CA PHE A 91 2.71 5.70 -9.83
C PHE A 91 3.91 5.00 -9.20
N ASN A 92 4.90 5.78 -8.74
CA ASN A 92 6.03 5.33 -7.94
C ASN A 92 6.62 3.96 -8.36
N PRO A 93 7.20 3.86 -9.57
CA PRO A 93 7.75 2.60 -10.09
C PRO A 93 8.85 2.03 -9.17
N ASP A 94 9.64 2.88 -8.53
CA ASP A 94 10.70 2.48 -7.60
C ASP A 94 10.17 1.98 -6.24
N GLY A 95 8.89 2.22 -5.96
CA GLY A 95 8.19 1.75 -4.76
C GLY A 95 7.11 0.73 -5.08
N ASP A 96 7.21 0.00 -6.20
CA ASP A 96 6.25 -1.02 -6.65
C ASP A 96 4.79 -0.51 -6.70
N GLY A 97 4.58 0.78 -6.99
CA GLY A 97 3.24 1.37 -7.02
C GLY A 97 2.58 1.56 -5.67
N TRP A 98 3.36 1.52 -4.58
CA TRP A 98 2.92 1.97 -3.26
C TRP A 98 3.00 3.49 -3.13
N GLU A 99 2.01 4.06 -2.47
CA GLU A 99 2.00 5.45 -2.01
C GLU A 99 1.98 5.46 -0.49
N PHE A 100 2.81 6.29 0.12
CA PHE A 100 2.97 6.41 1.57
C PHE A 100 2.26 7.65 2.06
N PHE A 101 1.71 7.61 3.29
CA PHE A 101 0.87 8.66 3.84
C PHE A 101 1.24 8.98 5.27
N ARG A 102 1.29 10.29 5.57
CA ARG A 102 1.15 10.80 6.93
C ARG A 102 -0.24 11.39 7.10
N LEU A 103 -0.90 10.99 8.17
CA LEU A 103 -2.29 11.29 8.45
C LEU A 103 -2.38 12.07 9.77
N ILE A 104 -3.25 13.07 9.78
CA ILE A 104 -3.73 13.69 11.01
C ILE A 104 -5.10 13.08 11.28
N VAL A 105 -5.26 12.43 12.44
CA VAL A 105 -6.50 11.76 12.81
C VAL A 105 -7.21 12.50 13.94
N SER A 106 -8.53 12.55 13.87
CA SER A 106 -9.39 13.13 14.89
C SER A 106 -10.71 12.36 14.95
N ALA A 107 -11.55 12.67 15.93
CA ALA A 107 -12.89 12.10 16.02
C ALA A 107 -13.79 12.42 14.81
N SER A 108 -13.52 13.51 14.08
CA SER A 108 -14.29 13.87 12.88
C SER A 108 -13.78 13.22 11.60
N GLY A 109 -12.62 12.55 11.63
CA GLY A 109 -12.06 11.85 10.47
C GLY A 109 -10.55 12.01 10.32
N THR A 110 -10.10 11.89 9.08
CA THR A 110 -8.68 11.93 8.71
C THR A 110 -8.39 13.13 7.80
N GLN A 111 -7.24 13.77 7.99
CA GLN A 111 -6.65 14.68 7.01
C GLN A 111 -5.33 14.10 6.48
N ILE A 112 -5.06 14.23 5.19
CA ILE A 112 -3.77 13.82 4.61
C ILE A 112 -2.77 14.96 4.83
N ALA A 113 -1.83 14.78 5.77
CA ALA A 113 -0.77 15.75 6.02
C ALA A 113 0.35 15.69 4.97
N ALA A 114 0.66 14.48 4.48
CA ALA A 114 1.58 14.26 3.37
C ALA A 114 1.21 12.94 2.67
N ARG A 115 1.47 12.87 1.36
CA ARG A 115 1.36 11.65 0.56
C ARG A 115 2.40 11.65 -0.56
N GLY A 116 2.84 10.47 -1.00
CA GLY A 116 3.86 10.38 -2.03
C GLY A 116 4.75 9.14 -1.96
N GLY A 117 5.97 9.26 -2.48
CA GLY A 117 6.98 8.21 -2.50
C GLY A 117 8.08 8.46 -1.45
N PRO A 118 9.37 8.54 -1.84
CA PRO A 118 10.50 8.63 -0.92
C PRO A 118 10.56 9.93 -0.10
N GLU A 119 9.89 11.00 -0.54
CA GLU A 119 9.77 12.28 0.15
C GLU A 119 8.90 12.22 1.41
N VAL A 120 8.02 11.22 1.53
CA VAL A 120 7.19 11.04 2.73
C VAL A 120 8.05 10.43 3.84
N ALA A 121 8.21 11.20 4.91
CA ALA A 121 9.09 10.86 6.02
C ALA A 121 8.52 11.26 7.37
N ASN A 122 8.92 10.53 8.40
CA ASN A 122 8.70 10.84 9.82
C ASN A 122 10.07 11.00 10.52
N VAL A 123 10.09 10.93 11.85
CA VAL A 123 11.33 11.08 12.65
C VAL A 123 12.36 9.97 12.45
N ILE A 124 11.96 8.80 11.94
CA ILE A 124 12.85 7.68 11.59
C ILE A 124 13.32 7.71 10.14
N GLY A 125 12.89 8.70 9.35
CA GLY A 125 13.30 8.91 7.96
C GLY A 125 12.19 8.61 6.94
N SER A 126 12.61 8.36 5.70
CA SER A 126 11.72 8.08 4.57
C SER A 126 11.00 6.74 4.75
N CYS A 127 9.67 6.75 4.62
CA CYS A 127 8.85 5.55 4.69
C CYS A 127 9.25 4.57 3.59
N GLN A 128 9.28 5.02 2.33
CA GLN A 128 9.65 4.16 1.21
C GLN A 128 11.05 3.57 1.36
N ASN A 129 12.06 4.38 1.68
CA ASN A 129 13.43 3.86 1.75
C ASN A 129 13.58 2.80 2.85
N CYS A 130 12.93 2.99 4.00
CA CYS A 130 12.91 1.97 5.05
C CYS A 130 12.29 0.67 4.55
N HIS A 131 11.09 0.75 3.96
CA HIS A 131 10.38 -0.42 3.46
C HIS A 131 11.11 -1.13 2.30
N SER A 132 11.70 -0.39 1.36
CA SER A 132 12.49 -0.93 0.24
C SER A 132 13.80 -1.57 0.71
N ASN A 133 14.42 -1.07 1.77
CA ASN A 133 15.64 -1.66 2.32
C ASN A 133 15.35 -2.93 3.13
N VAL A 134 14.23 -2.97 3.85
CA VAL A 134 13.89 -4.07 4.76
C VAL A 134 13.18 -5.21 4.05
N ALA A 135 12.21 -4.88 3.18
CA ALA A 135 11.27 -5.86 2.64
C ALA A 135 11.12 -5.79 1.11
N PRO A 136 12.20 -5.67 0.32
CA PRO A 136 12.11 -5.51 -1.13
C PRO A 136 11.44 -6.69 -1.83
N THR A 137 11.56 -7.90 -1.25
CA THR A 137 10.96 -9.11 -1.83
C THR A 137 9.56 -9.39 -1.32
N TYR A 138 9.06 -8.65 -0.32
CA TYR A 138 7.74 -8.84 0.29
C TYR A 138 6.76 -7.73 -0.08
N ASP A 139 6.91 -7.18 -1.28
CA ASP A 139 6.09 -6.07 -1.78
C ASP A 139 6.04 -4.90 -0.79
N LEU A 140 7.20 -4.60 -0.19
CA LEU A 140 7.40 -3.55 0.80
C LEU A 140 6.68 -3.76 2.14
N ILE A 141 6.11 -4.94 2.42
CA ILE A 141 5.52 -5.21 3.74
C ILE A 141 6.57 -5.78 4.71
N CYS A 142 6.98 -4.97 5.68
CA CYS A 142 8.09 -5.29 6.58
C CYS A 142 7.73 -6.24 7.74
N GLU A 143 6.44 -6.52 7.97
CA GLU A 143 5.99 -7.43 9.03
C GLU A 143 6.64 -8.81 8.94
N PHE A 144 6.82 -9.34 7.73
CA PHE A 144 7.39 -10.67 7.49
C PHE A 144 8.90 -10.76 7.72
N VAL A 145 9.57 -9.63 7.93
CA VAL A 145 11.02 -9.53 8.05
C VAL A 145 11.41 -9.10 9.46
N ILE A 146 10.81 -8.02 9.95
CA ILE A 146 11.22 -7.39 11.21
C ILE A 146 10.10 -7.23 12.23
N GLY A 147 8.83 -7.33 11.83
CA GLY A 147 7.67 -7.12 12.70
C GLY A 147 7.69 -5.78 13.47
N SER A 148 6.91 -5.71 14.55
CA SER A 148 6.91 -4.54 15.47
C SER A 148 8.26 -4.32 16.14
N SER A 149 8.99 -5.39 16.45
CA SER A 149 10.25 -5.32 17.20
C SER A 149 11.36 -4.62 16.42
N GLY A 150 11.36 -4.74 15.09
CA GLY A 150 12.24 -3.96 14.22
C GLY A 150 12.01 -2.45 14.25
N LEU A 151 10.83 -2.03 14.69
CA LEU A 151 10.50 -0.62 14.94
C LEU A 151 10.79 -0.21 16.40
N GLY A 152 11.37 -1.11 17.20
CA GLY A 152 11.63 -0.89 18.63
C GLY A 152 10.37 -0.94 19.50
N LEU A 153 9.31 -1.61 19.04
CA LEU A 153 8.01 -1.67 19.71
C LEU A 153 7.59 -3.11 19.99
N THR A 154 6.82 -3.30 21.05
CA THR A 154 6.08 -4.55 21.28
C THR A 154 4.77 -4.54 20.51
N ASP A 155 4.24 -5.72 20.19
CA ASP A 155 2.92 -5.81 19.55
C ASP A 155 1.81 -5.23 20.44
N GLU A 156 2.01 -5.23 21.77
CA GLU A 156 1.08 -4.59 22.71
C GLU A 156 1.08 -3.07 22.56
N GLN A 157 2.25 -2.45 22.41
CA GLN A 157 2.35 -1.01 22.15
C GLN A 157 1.70 -0.64 20.81
N VAL A 158 1.90 -1.46 19.78
CA VAL A 158 1.22 -1.28 18.49
C VAL A 158 -0.30 -1.40 18.67
N ARG A 159 -0.79 -2.45 19.35
CA ARG A 159 -2.23 -2.60 19.63
C ARG A 159 -2.80 -1.45 20.45
N ALA A 160 -2.06 -0.94 21.43
CA ALA A 160 -2.46 0.22 22.21
C ALA A 160 -2.65 1.46 21.33
N ALA A 161 -1.71 1.72 20.41
CA ALA A 161 -1.85 2.80 19.43
C ALA A 161 -3.05 2.61 18.51
N GLN A 162 -3.33 1.37 18.08
CA GLN A 162 -4.49 1.03 17.25
C GLN A 162 -5.82 1.23 17.99
N ASN A 163 -5.86 0.87 19.28
CA ASN A 163 -7.04 1.05 20.13
C ASN A 163 -7.28 2.52 20.49
N ALA A 164 -6.23 3.35 20.46
CA ALA A 164 -6.30 4.79 20.68
C ALA A 164 -6.66 5.59 19.41
N ASP A 165 -7.00 4.93 18.29
CA ASP A 165 -7.44 5.63 17.08
C ASP A 165 -8.71 6.45 17.35
N LEU A 166 -8.57 7.78 17.29
CA LEU A 166 -9.64 8.73 17.58
C LEU A 166 -10.84 8.60 16.64
N ARG A 167 -10.67 7.98 15.47
CA ARG A 167 -11.76 7.74 14.50
C ARG A 167 -12.65 6.56 14.91
N CYS A 168 -12.17 5.72 15.82
CA CYS A 168 -12.92 4.58 16.30
C CYS A 168 -13.90 4.97 17.39
N PRO A 169 -15.08 4.34 17.46
CA PRO A 169 -15.97 4.52 18.60
C PRO A 169 -15.27 4.06 19.90
N PRO A 170 -15.73 4.48 21.09
CA PRO A 170 -15.26 3.88 22.34
C PRO A 170 -15.29 2.35 22.25
N ALA A 171 -14.28 1.68 22.80
CA ALA A 171 -14.32 0.21 22.91
C ALA A 171 -15.56 -0.18 23.74
N PRO A 172 -16.28 -1.25 23.35
CA PRO A 172 -17.39 -1.77 24.15
C PRO A 172 -16.92 -2.24 25.53
#